data_AF-A0A5C8S6T4-F1
#
_entry.id   AF-A0A5C8S6T4-F1
#
_cell.length_a   1.000
_cell.length_b   1.000
_cell.length_c   1.000
_cell.angle_alpha   90.00
_cell.angle_beta   90.00
_cell.angle_gamma   90.00
#
_symmetry.space_group_name_H-M   'P 1'
#
loop_
_entity.id
_entity.type
_entity.pdbx_description
1 polymer ?
#
loop_
_entity_poly.entity_id
_entity_poly.type
_entity_poly.pdbx_seq_one_letter_code
_entity_poly.pdbx_strand_id
1 'polypeptide(L)'
;MSLINFLDTIPSADAAAIRAGTYAGDIAPVIQARLNTGGDYGFEPGVYPIKSPIRYVAFGQRVVGLDDRGTVIFEVKRDFSDVVNGAAVNYVIKMLHSGHLNDITIRCVQPSGTYIPAGQPVPAGWQGGLTVGSGADQIRQYPWLIDLTETTRGRIDNITMEKGWFGINATGNAGGCNLGRIEDGCLSTGIIVNNPLDFFTIDEWESWVYNYAGTGLEQFSYANPGDVQFLTADGLDVASIHLWHKGLVIANGSQLASTFGTIKLDGGDSHMRIEAGRTVIAALNALSDSVRTPVVKVNGGSTVVGALQLKDADLLTNATRPIVEQNGGDLFLNGGAISGSSSQQPEVVLNGGNLFMSNIRFDTSGPSWKPNGVVRQIGGRLHLHNSSFQDSAGGGYAVYLSTNEHHNVSGNFFGGRTLRRPGAPIGNYQGNTGLAEDLF
;
A
#
# COMPACT_ATOMS: atom_id res chain seq x y z
N MET A 1 2.53 34.99 8.27
CA MET A 1 3.96 35.19 8.54
C MET A 1 4.71 34.88 7.24
N SER A 2 5.69 35.70 6.83
CA SER A 2 6.47 35.46 5.61
C SER A 2 7.54 34.40 5.88
N LEU A 3 7.73 33.46 4.96
CA LEU A 3 8.82 32.47 5.03
C LEU A 3 10.17 33.20 4.91
N ILE A 4 11.12 32.85 5.76
CA ILE A 4 12.51 33.30 5.64
C ILE A 4 13.21 32.38 4.64
N ASN A 5 13.81 32.94 3.59
CA ASN A 5 14.62 32.14 2.68
C ASN A 5 15.85 31.60 3.41
N PHE A 6 15.97 30.27 3.50
CA PHE A 6 17.04 29.60 4.22
C PHE A 6 18.42 29.96 3.66
N LEU A 7 18.56 30.09 2.34
CA LEU A 7 19.84 30.38 1.70
C LEU A 7 20.36 31.80 2.00
N ASP A 8 19.47 32.74 2.35
CA ASP A 8 19.87 34.09 2.79
C ASP A 8 20.46 34.08 4.22
N THR A 9 20.37 32.95 4.92
CA THR A 9 20.85 32.81 6.29
C THR A 9 22.21 32.12 6.42
N ILE A 10 22.83 31.72 5.30
CA ILE A 10 24.11 31.00 5.27
C ILE A 10 25.14 31.77 4.41
N PRO A 11 26.44 31.43 4.48
CA PRO A 11 27.44 32.05 3.62
C PRO A 11 27.11 31.92 2.13
N SER A 12 27.35 32.98 1.36
CA SER A 12 27.00 33.03 -0.07
C SER A 12 27.66 31.92 -0.91
N ALA A 13 28.87 31.49 -0.53
CA ALA A 13 29.57 30.39 -1.17
C ALA A 13 28.84 29.04 -0.98
N ASP A 14 28.34 28.78 0.23
CA ASP A 14 27.60 27.55 0.54
C ASP A 14 26.23 27.55 -0.16
N ALA A 15 25.55 28.70 -0.17
CA ALA A 15 24.30 28.87 -0.90
C ALA A 15 24.47 28.61 -2.41
N ALA A 16 25.54 29.12 -3.02
CA ALA A 16 25.84 28.85 -4.43
C ALA A 16 26.15 27.36 -4.68
N ALA A 17 26.88 26.70 -3.77
CA ALA A 17 27.19 25.29 -3.88
C ALA A 17 25.96 24.39 -3.72
N ILE A 18 25.00 24.74 -2.86
CA ILE A 18 23.72 24.03 -2.70
C ILE A 18 22.88 24.12 -3.98
N ARG A 19 22.73 25.33 -4.55
CA ARG A 19 22.01 25.53 -5.81
C ARG A 19 22.64 24.74 -6.96
N ALA A 20 23.98 24.65 -6.98
CA ALA A 20 24.71 23.88 -7.99
C ALA A 20 24.76 22.36 -7.70
N GLY A 21 24.28 21.90 -6.54
CA GLY A 21 24.36 20.50 -6.11
C GLY A 21 25.79 20.01 -5.81
N THR A 22 26.73 20.92 -5.53
CA THR A 22 28.15 20.63 -5.28
C THR A 22 28.56 20.79 -3.82
N TYR A 23 27.66 21.27 -2.94
CA TYR A 23 27.93 21.35 -1.51
C TYR A 23 28.13 19.94 -0.92
N ALA A 24 29.24 19.74 -0.20
CA ALA A 24 29.63 18.43 0.34
C ALA A 24 29.55 18.36 1.88
N GLY A 25 29.34 19.49 2.56
CA GLY A 25 29.17 19.56 4.01
C GLY A 25 27.82 18.99 4.45
N ASP A 26 27.63 18.79 5.76
CA ASP A 26 26.31 18.50 6.33
C ASP A 26 25.56 19.81 6.61
N ILE A 27 24.40 20.01 5.99
CA ILE A 27 23.59 21.22 6.20
C ILE A 27 22.60 21.06 7.37
N ALA A 28 22.38 19.84 7.86
CA ALA A 28 21.40 19.57 8.92
C ALA A 28 21.66 20.34 10.22
N PRO A 29 22.90 20.50 10.73
CA PRO A 29 23.16 21.31 11.92
C PRO A 29 22.80 22.78 11.74
N VAL A 30 22.95 23.30 10.51
CA VAL A 30 22.60 24.68 10.17
C VAL A 30 21.08 24.84 10.12
N ILE A 31 20.38 23.90 9.48
CA ILE A 31 18.91 23.84 9.51
C ILE A 31 18.41 23.76 10.96
N GLN A 32 18.97 22.87 11.77
CA GLN A 32 18.60 22.73 13.18
C GLN A 32 18.79 24.03 13.96
N ALA A 33 19.93 24.71 13.79
CA ALA A 33 20.19 26.00 14.44
C ALA A 33 19.17 27.08 14.05
N ARG A 34 18.68 27.05 12.80
CA ARG A 34 17.61 27.93 12.31
C ARG A 34 16.26 27.55 12.87
N LEU A 35 15.91 26.27 12.92
CA LEU A 35 14.67 25.83 13.54
C LEU A 35 14.62 26.17 15.02
N ASN A 36 15.77 26.10 15.72
CA ASN A 36 15.91 26.48 17.13
C ASN A 36 15.53 27.93 17.43
N THR A 37 15.48 28.82 16.41
CA THR A 37 15.01 30.20 16.58
C THR A 37 13.48 30.33 16.51
N GLY A 38 12.76 29.24 16.23
CA GLY A 38 11.31 29.23 16.03
C GLY A 38 10.83 29.87 14.72
N GLY A 39 11.74 30.12 13.77
CA GLY A 39 11.38 30.73 12.48
C GLY A 39 10.75 29.73 11.50
N ASP A 40 9.99 30.27 10.55
CA ASP A 40 9.47 29.54 9.39
C ASP A 40 10.40 29.74 8.19
N TYR A 41 10.80 28.67 7.52
CA TYR A 41 11.84 28.70 6.49
C TYR A 41 11.38 28.14 5.15
N GLY A 42 11.72 28.88 4.10
CA GLY A 42 11.59 28.49 2.71
C GLY A 42 12.93 28.02 2.14
N PHE A 43 12.94 26.96 1.35
CA PHE A 43 14.13 26.38 0.73
C PHE A 43 14.05 26.55 -0.79
N GLU A 44 15.02 27.23 -1.40
CA GLU A 44 15.11 27.34 -2.86
C GLU A 44 15.52 26.01 -3.52
N PRO A 45 15.30 25.85 -4.84
CA PRO A 45 15.82 24.72 -5.60
C PRO A 45 17.32 24.48 -5.35
N GLY A 46 17.67 23.21 -5.08
CA GLY A 46 19.03 22.82 -4.74
C GLY A 46 19.10 21.47 -4.02
N VAL A 47 20.34 21.01 -3.81
CA VAL A 47 20.61 19.77 -3.06
C VAL A 47 21.19 20.12 -1.70
N TYR A 48 20.50 19.67 -0.65
CA TYR A 48 20.78 19.91 0.77
C TYR A 48 21.26 18.60 1.41
N PRO A 49 22.58 18.34 1.51
CA PRO A 49 23.12 17.12 2.10
C PRO A 49 22.83 17.00 3.60
N ILE A 50 22.18 15.91 3.99
CA ILE A 50 21.81 15.61 5.37
C ILE A 50 22.64 14.41 5.86
N LYS A 51 23.46 14.63 6.89
CA LYS A 51 24.22 13.57 7.59
C LYS A 51 23.83 13.42 9.05
N SER A 52 22.97 14.29 9.57
CA SER A 52 22.45 14.23 10.93
C SER A 52 20.95 14.55 10.97
N PRO A 53 20.23 14.12 12.02
CA PRO A 53 18.79 14.31 12.12
C PRO A 53 18.38 15.78 12.33
N ILE A 54 17.20 16.12 11.84
CA ILE A 54 16.57 17.44 12.02
C ILE A 54 15.31 17.26 12.87
N ARG A 55 15.12 18.15 13.84
CA ARG A 55 13.96 18.17 14.74
C ARG A 55 13.35 19.56 14.80
N TYR A 56 12.03 19.63 14.60
CA TYR A 56 11.25 20.84 14.82
C TYR A 56 11.22 21.14 16.32
N VAL A 57 11.24 22.41 16.71
CA VAL A 57 11.24 22.77 18.14
C VAL A 57 10.10 23.70 18.55
N ALA A 58 9.42 24.31 17.59
CA ALA A 58 8.36 25.27 17.84
C ALA A 58 7.00 24.80 17.30
N PHE A 59 5.93 25.21 17.96
CA PHE A 59 4.56 24.95 17.53
C PHE A 59 4.25 25.69 16.23
N GLY A 60 3.63 25.02 15.26
CA GLY A 60 3.25 25.64 13.99
C GLY A 60 4.40 25.93 13.02
N GLN A 61 5.63 25.50 13.35
CA GLN A 61 6.83 25.79 12.57
C GLN A 61 6.73 25.20 11.16
N ARG A 62 7.20 25.96 10.15
CA ARG A 62 7.07 25.60 8.74
C ARG A 62 8.43 25.40 8.07
N VAL A 63 8.58 24.31 7.34
CA VAL A 63 9.67 24.03 6.41
C VAL A 63 9.06 23.75 5.05
N VAL A 64 9.34 24.62 4.08
CA VAL A 64 8.64 24.63 2.79
C VAL A 64 9.65 24.74 1.67
N GLY A 65 9.57 23.87 0.67
CA GLY A 65 10.24 24.11 -0.61
C GLY A 65 9.59 25.29 -1.34
N LEU A 66 10.40 26.20 -1.86
CA LEU A 66 9.93 27.36 -2.63
C LEU A 66 9.70 27.01 -4.11
N ASP A 67 9.71 25.72 -4.45
CA ASP A 67 9.37 25.16 -5.76
C ASP A 67 8.63 23.83 -5.56
N ASP A 68 7.57 23.63 -6.33
CA ASP A 68 6.67 22.46 -6.24
C ASP A 68 7.10 21.30 -7.15
N ARG A 69 8.19 21.48 -7.91
CA ARG A 69 8.66 20.53 -8.96
C ARG A 69 9.67 19.48 -8.47
N GLY A 70 9.76 19.25 -7.16
CA GLY A 70 10.71 18.28 -6.58
C GLY A 70 12.19 18.66 -6.77
N THR A 71 12.49 19.95 -6.89
CA THR A 71 13.87 20.45 -7.08
C THR A 71 14.55 20.84 -5.77
N VAL A 72 13.79 20.90 -4.66
CA VAL A 72 14.31 21.07 -3.30
C VAL A 72 14.57 19.69 -2.72
N ILE A 73 15.84 19.27 -2.74
CA ILE A 73 16.21 17.89 -2.40
C ILE A 73 16.97 17.86 -1.09
N PHE A 74 16.38 17.26 -0.07
CA PHE A 74 17.07 16.87 1.17
C PHE A 74 17.74 15.52 0.94
N GLU A 75 19.03 15.54 0.62
CA GLU A 75 19.77 14.34 0.24
C GLU A 75 20.42 13.68 1.47
N VAL A 76 19.80 12.62 1.97
CA VAL A 76 20.28 11.83 3.10
C VAL A 76 21.46 10.96 2.68
N LYS A 77 22.65 11.34 3.13
CA LYS A 77 23.91 10.72 2.69
C LYS A 77 24.15 9.34 3.29
N ARG A 78 25.07 8.60 2.68
CA ARG A 78 25.49 7.24 3.12
C ARG A 78 26.16 7.22 4.48
N ASP A 79 26.66 8.35 4.96
CA ASP A 79 27.31 8.47 6.26
C ASP A 79 26.37 9.09 7.30
N PHE A 80 25.05 9.03 7.08
CA PHE A 80 24.05 9.54 8.02
C PHE A 80 24.22 8.89 9.40
N SER A 81 24.40 9.72 10.43
CA SER A 81 24.46 9.30 11.82
C SER A 81 23.06 9.42 12.42
N ASP A 82 22.50 8.30 12.84
CA ASP A 82 21.26 8.23 13.62
C ASP A 82 21.53 8.46 15.12
N VAL A 83 22.65 9.10 15.49
CA VAL A 83 23.01 9.39 16.88
C VAL A 83 22.98 10.90 17.13
N VAL A 84 22.22 11.33 18.14
CA VAL A 84 22.14 12.70 18.64
C VAL A 84 22.51 12.71 20.12
N ASN A 85 23.53 13.48 20.52
CA ASN A 85 24.00 13.57 21.91
C ASN A 85 24.30 12.19 22.56
N GLY A 86 24.80 11.23 21.78
CA GLY A 86 25.11 9.88 22.25
C GLY A 86 23.91 8.93 22.36
N ALA A 87 22.71 9.38 22.00
CA ALA A 87 21.52 8.54 21.93
C ALA A 87 21.16 8.24 20.48
N ALA A 88 20.87 6.98 20.18
CA ALA A 88 20.29 6.60 18.90
C ALA A 88 18.89 7.21 18.76
N VAL A 89 18.62 7.80 17.60
CA VAL A 89 17.32 8.28 17.15
C VAL A 89 16.89 7.47 15.94
N ASN A 90 15.59 7.42 15.69
CA ASN A 90 15.05 6.63 14.58
C ASN A 90 14.30 7.52 13.58
N TYR A 91 14.90 8.66 13.22
CA TYR A 91 14.33 9.58 12.23
C TYR A 91 15.39 10.39 11.46
N VAL A 92 15.03 10.85 10.25
CA VAL A 92 15.74 11.91 9.52
C VAL A 92 15.15 13.27 9.90
N ILE A 93 13.82 13.42 9.78
CA ILE A 93 13.09 14.62 10.21
C ILE A 93 12.09 14.21 11.28
N LYS A 94 12.16 14.83 12.47
CA LYS A 94 11.12 14.74 13.49
C LYS A 94 10.30 16.01 13.52
N MET A 95 9.03 15.87 13.19
CA MET A 95 8.06 16.95 13.35
C MET A 95 7.49 16.90 14.77
N LEU A 96 7.28 18.06 15.37
CA LEU A 96 6.63 18.19 16.67
C LEU A 96 5.38 19.07 16.51
N HIS A 97 4.37 18.78 17.33
CA HIS A 97 3.16 19.58 17.42
C HIS A 97 2.50 19.81 16.05
N SER A 98 2.06 21.03 15.73
CA SER A 98 1.35 21.39 14.49
C SER A 98 2.30 21.86 13.36
N GLY A 99 3.46 21.23 13.23
CA GLY A 99 4.43 21.58 12.20
C GLY A 99 3.91 21.40 10.76
N HIS A 100 4.55 22.09 9.81
CA HIS A 100 4.27 21.99 8.39
C HIS A 100 5.53 21.61 7.61
N LEU A 101 5.45 20.57 6.79
CA LEU A 101 6.52 20.15 5.87
C LEU A 101 5.96 20.02 4.45
N ASN A 102 6.35 20.92 3.55
CA ASN A 102 5.78 20.95 2.20
C ASN A 102 6.84 21.04 1.09
N ASP A 103 6.51 20.52 -0.09
CA ASP A 103 7.22 20.77 -1.36
C ASP A 103 8.69 20.35 -1.34
N ILE A 104 9.00 19.22 -0.71
CA ILE A 104 10.37 18.72 -0.53
C ILE A 104 10.49 17.28 -1.00
N THR A 105 11.57 17.01 -1.72
CA THR A 105 12.02 15.66 -2.00
C THR A 105 13.05 15.22 -0.95
N ILE A 106 12.80 14.12 -0.25
CA ILE A 106 13.77 13.49 0.64
C ILE A 106 14.40 12.32 -0.10
N ARG A 107 15.69 12.43 -0.46
CA ARG A 107 16.39 11.42 -1.26
C ARG A 107 17.50 10.74 -0.47
N CYS A 108 17.39 9.43 -0.29
CA CYS A 108 18.45 8.63 0.31
C CYS A 108 19.49 8.19 -0.72
N VAL A 109 20.76 8.28 -0.35
CA VAL A 109 21.87 7.79 -1.20
C VAL A 109 22.12 6.31 -0.94
N GLN A 110 21.46 5.43 -1.70
CA GLN A 110 21.72 3.98 -1.62
C GLN A 110 23.10 3.61 -2.21
N PRO A 111 23.72 2.49 -1.77
CA PRO A 111 24.86 1.89 -2.47
C PRO A 111 24.52 1.56 -3.93
N SER A 112 25.53 1.45 -4.78
CA SER A 112 25.36 0.97 -6.16
C SER A 112 25.51 -0.55 -6.17
N GLY A 113 24.62 -1.28 -6.83
CA GLY A 113 24.74 -2.72 -6.99
C GLY A 113 23.46 -3.40 -7.45
N THR A 114 23.54 -4.72 -7.61
CA THR A 114 22.40 -5.60 -7.86
C THR A 114 22.03 -6.27 -6.55
N TYR A 115 20.76 -6.15 -6.12
CA TYR A 115 20.30 -6.66 -4.83
C TYR A 115 19.41 -7.87 -5.06
N ILE A 116 19.93 -9.08 -4.78
CA ILE A 116 19.15 -10.31 -4.82
C ILE A 116 18.93 -10.78 -3.38
N PRO A 117 17.69 -10.95 -2.92
CA PRO A 117 17.41 -11.53 -1.62
C PRO A 117 17.94 -12.97 -1.55
N ALA A 118 18.50 -13.36 -0.40
CA ALA A 118 19.01 -14.70 -0.20
C ALA A 118 17.90 -15.76 -0.41
N GLY A 119 18.17 -16.78 -1.23
CA GLY A 119 17.28 -17.92 -1.42
C GLY A 119 16.17 -17.76 -2.45
N GLN A 120 16.05 -16.61 -3.14
CA GLN A 120 15.10 -16.46 -4.25
C GLN A 120 15.74 -16.93 -5.57
N PRO A 121 15.07 -17.78 -6.37
CA PRO A 121 15.55 -18.13 -7.69
C PRO A 121 15.56 -16.88 -8.58
N VAL A 122 16.69 -16.65 -9.25
CA VAL A 122 16.80 -15.64 -10.30
C VAL A 122 15.82 -16.00 -11.42
N PRO A 123 14.88 -15.13 -11.81
CA PRO A 123 13.95 -15.44 -12.90
C PRO A 123 14.69 -15.77 -14.20
N ALA A 124 14.19 -16.74 -14.97
CA ALA A 124 14.78 -17.12 -16.24
C ALA A 124 14.74 -15.93 -17.22
N GLY A 125 15.91 -15.48 -17.69
CA GLY A 125 16.08 -14.26 -18.52
C GLY A 125 17.09 -13.26 -17.94
N TRP A 126 17.48 -13.43 -16.68
CA TRP A 126 18.29 -12.44 -15.93
C TRP A 126 19.78 -12.81 -15.80
N GLN A 127 20.28 -13.76 -16.60
CA GLN A 127 21.59 -14.41 -16.45
C GLN A 127 22.83 -13.58 -16.89
N GLY A 128 22.75 -12.26 -16.90
CA GLY A 128 23.88 -11.38 -17.26
C GLY A 128 24.49 -10.68 -16.05
N GLY A 129 25.40 -11.34 -15.31
CA GLY A 129 26.30 -10.66 -14.36
C GLY A 129 25.86 -10.59 -12.88
N LEU A 130 25.07 -11.55 -12.40
CA LEU A 130 24.61 -11.60 -11.01
C LEU A 130 25.63 -12.25 -10.08
N THR A 131 26.18 -11.49 -9.12
CA THR A 131 26.85 -12.05 -7.94
C THR A 131 25.83 -12.17 -6.82
N VAL A 132 25.50 -13.41 -6.42
CA VAL A 132 24.64 -13.68 -5.26
C VAL A 132 25.43 -13.36 -3.98
N GLY A 133 25.26 -12.16 -3.44
CA GLY A 133 25.63 -11.81 -2.07
C GLY A 133 24.37 -11.62 -1.22
N SER A 134 24.45 -11.71 0.10
CA SER A 134 23.35 -11.53 1.05
C SER A 134 22.68 -10.14 0.92
N GLY A 135 21.74 -9.97 -0.03
CA GLY A 135 21.27 -8.67 -0.52
C GLY A 135 20.69 -7.69 0.51
N ALA A 136 20.30 -8.16 1.71
CA ALA A 136 19.87 -7.28 2.80
C ALA A 136 21.03 -6.50 3.46
N ASP A 137 22.26 -7.03 3.42
CA ASP A 137 23.45 -6.39 4.03
C ASP A 137 24.03 -5.26 3.15
N GLN A 138 23.55 -5.11 1.92
CA GLN A 138 24.05 -4.13 0.95
C GLN A 138 23.10 -2.95 0.71
N ILE A 139 21.83 -3.05 1.13
CA ILE A 139 20.88 -1.92 1.11
C ILE A 139 21.00 -1.19 2.44
N ARG A 140 21.14 0.13 2.39
CA ARG A 140 21.16 0.91 3.63
C ARG A 140 19.75 1.05 4.17
N GLN A 141 19.55 0.56 5.38
CA GLN A 141 18.31 0.70 6.14
C GLN A 141 18.32 2.05 6.85
N TYR A 142 17.87 3.09 6.16
CA TYR A 142 17.70 4.41 6.77
C TYR A 142 16.59 4.37 7.83
N PRO A 143 16.68 5.20 8.89
CA PRO A 143 15.56 5.37 9.82
C PRO A 143 14.34 5.99 9.10
N TRP A 144 13.24 6.18 9.82
CA TRP A 144 12.05 6.88 9.29
C TRP A 144 12.43 8.23 8.70
N LEU A 145 12.07 8.49 7.44
CA LEU A 145 12.35 9.79 6.83
C LEU A 145 11.61 10.91 7.57
N ILE A 146 10.38 10.64 8.00
CA ILE A 146 9.56 11.57 8.76
C ILE A 146 8.98 10.86 9.99
N ASP A 147 9.21 11.42 11.18
CA ASP A 147 8.65 10.95 12.45
C ASP A 147 7.60 11.94 12.98
N LEU A 148 6.36 11.46 13.10
CA LEU A 148 5.16 12.16 13.55
C LEU A 148 4.68 11.69 14.92
N THR A 149 5.46 10.87 15.63
CA THR A 149 5.07 10.27 16.92
C THR A 149 4.71 11.30 18.00
N GLU A 150 5.17 12.54 17.87
CA GLU A 150 4.92 13.68 18.76
C GLU A 150 4.23 14.86 18.04
N THR A 151 3.62 14.61 16.86
CA THR A 151 2.98 15.63 16.02
C THR A 151 1.47 15.61 16.20
N THR A 152 0.84 16.75 16.49
CA THR A 152 -0.63 16.86 16.47
C THR A 152 -1.03 18.00 15.57
N ARG A 153 -2.01 17.77 14.68
CA ARG A 153 -2.47 18.74 13.69
C ARG A 153 -1.36 19.17 12.72
N GLY A 154 -0.42 18.27 12.46
CA GLY A 154 0.64 18.47 11.50
C GLY A 154 0.10 18.50 10.07
N ARG A 155 0.78 19.23 9.19
CA ARG A 155 0.48 19.23 7.76
C ARG A 155 1.69 18.82 6.96
N ILE A 156 1.50 17.87 6.07
CA ILE A 156 2.55 17.45 5.13
C ILE A 156 1.94 17.45 3.76
N ASP A 157 2.56 18.13 2.81
CA ASP A 157 1.99 18.21 1.45
C ASP A 157 3.07 18.21 0.39
N ASN A 158 2.76 17.60 -0.76
CA ASN A 158 3.65 17.50 -1.91
C ASN A 158 5.07 17.03 -1.53
N ILE A 159 5.16 15.85 -0.90
CA ILE A 159 6.43 15.24 -0.49
C ILE A 159 6.75 14.03 -1.35
N THR A 160 7.97 13.99 -1.88
CA THR A 160 8.51 12.81 -2.55
C THR A 160 9.60 12.17 -1.69
N MET A 161 9.45 10.88 -1.39
CA MET A 161 10.42 10.08 -0.66
C MET A 161 11.12 9.14 -1.62
N GLU A 162 12.42 9.35 -1.81
CA GLU A 162 13.26 8.53 -2.67
C GLU A 162 14.30 7.74 -1.88
N LYS A 163 14.49 6.51 -2.29
CA LYS A 163 15.41 5.46 -1.87
C LYS A 163 15.43 5.18 -0.38
N GLY A 164 14.37 5.57 0.32
CA GLY A 164 14.22 5.34 1.76
C GLY A 164 14.02 3.87 2.08
N TRP A 165 14.27 3.50 3.34
CA TRP A 165 13.86 2.20 3.85
C TRP A 165 12.48 2.31 4.51
N PHE A 166 12.31 3.30 5.38
CA PHE A 166 11.06 3.66 6.04
C PHE A 166 10.65 5.10 5.70
N GLY A 167 9.39 5.34 5.33
CA GLY A 167 8.88 6.67 4.98
C GLY A 167 8.41 7.46 6.20
N ILE A 168 7.14 7.32 6.58
CA ILE A 168 6.50 8.12 7.64
C ILE A 168 6.08 7.26 8.85
N ASN A 169 6.52 7.64 10.04
CA ASN A 169 6.06 7.06 11.30
C ASN A 169 5.00 7.93 11.97
N ALA A 170 3.74 7.53 11.91
CA ALA A 170 2.62 8.15 12.63
C ALA A 170 2.10 7.23 13.75
N THR A 171 3.01 6.60 14.49
CA THR A 171 2.68 5.81 15.68
C THR A 171 2.53 6.70 16.92
N GLY A 172 1.56 6.42 17.77
CA GLY A 172 1.25 7.26 18.92
C GLY A 172 0.38 8.45 18.53
N ASN A 173 0.46 9.54 19.28
CA ASN A 173 -0.45 10.66 19.11
C ASN A 173 -0.08 11.54 17.91
N ALA A 174 -0.34 11.03 16.71
CA ALA A 174 -0.26 11.74 15.43
C ALA A 174 -1.58 12.45 15.05
N GLY A 175 -2.38 12.82 16.05
CA GLY A 175 -3.78 13.17 15.89
C GLY A 175 -4.07 14.48 15.16
N GLY A 176 -5.10 14.51 14.32
CA GLY A 176 -5.50 15.67 13.52
C GLY A 176 -4.57 15.98 12.34
N CYS A 177 -3.63 15.09 12.02
CA CYS A 177 -2.72 15.30 10.90
C CYS A 177 -3.44 15.22 9.55
N ASN A 178 -2.94 16.03 8.61
CA ASN A 178 -3.38 16.05 7.22
C ASN A 178 -2.17 15.89 6.31
N LEU A 179 -2.19 14.84 5.52
CA LEU A 179 -1.21 14.56 4.49
C LEU A 179 -1.89 14.85 3.15
N GLY A 180 -1.32 15.74 2.35
CA GLY A 180 -1.77 16.01 0.99
C GLY A 180 -1.25 14.94 0.02
N ARG A 181 -0.55 15.36 -1.04
CA ARG A 181 0.06 14.42 -2.00
C ARG A 181 1.39 13.87 -1.45
N ILE A 182 1.48 12.56 -1.30
CA ILE A 182 2.72 11.87 -0.90
C ILE A 182 3.13 10.84 -1.95
N GLU A 183 4.37 10.94 -2.39
CA GLU A 183 5.02 10.02 -3.32
C GLU A 183 6.05 9.17 -2.57
N ASP A 184 5.83 7.85 -2.54
CA ASP A 184 6.53 6.90 -1.70
C ASP A 184 7.36 5.89 -2.50
N GLY A 185 8.67 6.10 -2.47
CA GLY A 185 9.65 5.15 -2.96
C GLY A 185 10.32 4.29 -1.86
N CYS A 186 9.82 4.26 -0.63
CA CYS A 186 10.47 3.52 0.45
C CYS A 186 10.41 2.00 0.25
N LEU A 187 11.46 1.26 0.61
CA LEU A 187 11.55 -0.17 0.31
C LEU A 187 10.79 -1.07 1.28
N SER A 188 10.74 -0.74 2.57
CA SER A 188 10.14 -1.59 3.61
C SER A 188 8.76 -1.12 4.02
N THR A 189 8.63 0.11 4.50
CA THR A 189 7.34 0.64 4.95
C THR A 189 7.19 2.07 4.48
N GLY A 190 6.12 2.34 3.72
CA GLY A 190 5.80 3.68 3.24
C GLY A 190 5.33 4.58 4.38
N ILE A 191 4.28 4.16 5.07
CA ILE A 191 3.77 4.81 6.27
C ILE A 191 3.24 3.77 7.24
N ILE A 192 3.36 4.06 8.54
CA ILE A 192 2.60 3.41 9.60
C ILE A 192 1.74 4.44 10.32
N VAL A 193 0.42 4.22 10.36
CA VAL A 193 -0.51 5.00 11.18
C VAL A 193 -1.01 4.07 12.28
N ASN A 194 -0.69 4.40 13.53
CA ASN A 194 -1.02 3.53 14.66
C ASN A 194 -1.26 4.30 15.95
N ASN A 195 -2.52 4.35 16.37
CA ASN A 195 -3.06 5.09 17.51
C ASN A 195 -2.97 6.63 17.42
N PRO A 196 -3.13 7.31 16.25
CA PRO A 196 -3.42 8.74 16.28
C PRO A 196 -4.72 8.98 17.05
N LEU A 197 -4.74 10.03 17.87
CA LEU A 197 -5.97 10.50 18.50
C LEU A 197 -6.77 11.33 17.49
N ASP A 198 -8.09 11.28 17.54
CA ASP A 198 -8.94 11.99 16.56
C ASP A 198 -8.58 11.60 15.09
N PHE A 199 -9.03 12.43 14.14
CA PHE A 199 -8.93 12.18 12.71
C PHE A 199 -7.49 12.17 12.17
N PHE A 200 -7.22 11.30 11.20
CA PHE A 200 -6.01 11.30 10.40
C PHE A 200 -6.40 11.27 8.92
N THR A 201 -5.98 12.27 8.15
CA THR A 201 -6.44 12.45 6.76
C THR A 201 -5.29 12.36 5.78
N ILE A 202 -5.52 11.69 4.64
CA ILE A 202 -4.58 11.58 3.53
C ILE A 202 -5.31 11.85 2.22
N ASP A 203 -4.89 12.84 1.45
CA ASP A 203 -5.52 13.17 0.17
C ASP A 203 -5.07 12.17 -0.93
N GLU A 204 -3.76 11.98 -1.08
CA GLU A 204 -3.22 11.06 -2.09
C GLU A 204 -1.93 10.39 -1.60
N TRP A 205 -1.90 9.06 -1.66
CA TRP A 205 -0.69 8.26 -1.45
C TRP A 205 -0.34 7.48 -2.71
N GLU A 206 0.80 7.76 -3.32
CA GLU A 206 1.28 7.07 -4.51
C GLU A 206 2.61 6.39 -4.22
N SER A 207 2.65 5.05 -4.28
CA SER A 207 3.90 4.30 -4.23
C SER A 207 4.37 3.91 -5.62
N TRP A 208 5.59 4.32 -5.96
CA TRP A 208 6.22 4.06 -7.25
C TRP A 208 7.74 3.94 -7.10
N VAL A 209 8.41 3.41 -8.14
CA VAL A 209 9.87 3.28 -8.19
C VAL A 209 10.59 4.59 -8.52
N TYR A 210 10.36 5.61 -7.70
CA TYR A 210 11.00 6.93 -7.86
C TYR A 210 12.52 6.81 -7.87
N ASN A 211 13.11 7.03 -9.05
CA ASN A 211 14.55 6.98 -9.29
C ASN A 211 15.24 5.63 -9.02
N TYR A 212 14.53 4.49 -9.11
CA TYR A 212 15.15 3.14 -9.06
C TYR A 212 15.15 2.38 -10.38
N ALA A 213 14.50 2.90 -11.43
CA ALA A 213 14.35 2.18 -12.70
C ALA A 213 15.71 1.68 -13.23
N GLY A 214 15.79 0.38 -13.55
CA GLY A 214 17.00 -0.26 -14.06
C GLY A 214 18.10 -0.48 -13.00
N THR A 215 17.80 -0.31 -11.72
CA THR A 215 18.75 -0.55 -10.62
C THR A 215 18.42 -1.83 -9.86
N GLY A 216 19.36 -2.32 -9.04
CA GLY A 216 19.07 -3.43 -8.13
C GLY A 216 17.96 -3.14 -7.12
N LEU A 217 17.64 -1.87 -6.83
CA LEU A 217 16.60 -1.53 -5.86
C LEU A 217 15.20 -1.86 -6.40
N GLU A 218 15.00 -1.68 -7.70
CA GLU A 218 13.78 -2.12 -8.39
C GLU A 218 13.60 -3.64 -8.19
N GLN A 219 14.67 -4.40 -8.44
CA GLN A 219 14.72 -5.86 -8.26
C GLN A 219 14.41 -6.28 -6.83
N PHE A 220 14.94 -5.54 -5.84
CA PHE A 220 14.63 -5.79 -4.44
C PHE A 220 13.15 -5.58 -4.15
N SER A 221 12.54 -4.49 -4.64
CA SER A 221 11.11 -4.21 -4.43
C SER A 221 10.20 -5.27 -5.08
N TYR A 222 10.59 -5.83 -6.24
CA TYR A 222 9.87 -6.95 -6.84
C TYR A 222 9.84 -8.19 -5.94
N ALA A 223 10.93 -8.47 -5.22
CA ALA A 223 11.09 -9.69 -4.43
C ALA A 223 10.67 -9.54 -2.96
N ASN A 224 10.70 -8.32 -2.42
CA ASN A 224 10.27 -7.98 -1.06
C ASN A 224 9.39 -6.72 -1.12
N PRO A 225 8.12 -6.86 -1.53
CA PRO A 225 7.20 -5.74 -1.52
C PRO A 225 7.06 -5.24 -0.08
N GLY A 226 7.32 -3.96 0.12
CA GLY A 226 7.04 -3.28 1.38
C GLY A 226 5.55 -3.00 1.56
N ASP A 227 5.19 -2.41 2.69
CA ASP A 227 3.79 -2.15 3.04
C ASP A 227 3.50 -0.67 3.32
N VAL A 228 2.24 -0.28 3.11
CA VAL A 228 1.56 0.85 3.74
C VAL A 228 0.65 0.29 4.83
N GLN A 229 0.78 0.78 6.07
CA GLN A 229 0.13 0.18 7.23
C GLN A 229 -0.79 1.18 7.93
N PHE A 230 -2.09 0.90 7.90
CA PHE A 230 -3.12 1.60 8.67
C PHE A 230 -3.63 0.66 9.76
N LEU A 231 -3.02 0.75 10.93
CA LEU A 231 -3.38 -0.07 12.07
C LEU A 231 -4.55 0.61 12.78
N THR A 232 -4.44 0.94 14.06
CA THR A 232 -5.50 1.64 14.78
C THR A 232 -5.49 3.13 14.45
N ALA A 233 -6.64 3.72 14.11
CA ALA A 233 -6.78 5.18 13.96
C ALA A 233 -8.23 5.62 14.16
N ASP A 234 -8.45 6.72 14.89
CA ASP A 234 -9.79 7.23 15.18
C ASP A 234 -10.32 8.11 14.04
N GLY A 235 -11.01 7.53 13.06
CA GLY A 235 -11.45 8.29 11.88
C GLY A 235 -10.31 8.56 10.90
N LEU A 236 -9.67 7.48 10.46
CA LEU A 236 -8.79 7.51 9.30
C LEU A 236 -9.61 7.73 8.03
N ASP A 237 -9.26 8.74 7.26
CA ASP A 237 -9.85 9.03 5.95
C ASP A 237 -8.76 9.21 4.90
N VAL A 238 -8.82 8.40 3.85
CA VAL A 238 -7.84 8.40 2.76
C VAL A 238 -8.56 8.57 1.43
N ALA A 239 -8.37 9.68 0.73
CA ALA A 239 -9.11 9.92 -0.52
C ALA A 239 -8.62 8.99 -1.65
N SER A 240 -7.30 8.76 -1.76
CA SER A 240 -6.76 7.83 -2.75
C SER A 240 -5.43 7.18 -2.35
N ILE A 241 -5.27 5.91 -2.74
CA ILE A 241 -4.03 5.14 -2.63
C ILE A 241 -3.75 4.43 -3.96
N HIS A 242 -2.55 4.62 -4.49
CA HIS A 242 -2.04 3.93 -5.67
C HIS A 242 -0.75 3.19 -5.29
N LEU A 243 -0.74 1.86 -5.38
CA LEU A 243 0.41 1.04 -4.98
C LEU A 243 0.96 0.26 -6.17
N TRP A 244 2.28 0.36 -6.34
CA TRP A 244 3.07 -0.49 -7.24
C TRP A 244 4.03 -1.37 -6.43
N HIS A 245 3.95 -2.69 -6.59
CA HIS A 245 4.69 -3.69 -5.80
C HIS A 245 4.71 -3.42 -4.28
N LYS A 246 3.55 -3.06 -3.71
CA LYS A 246 3.40 -2.85 -2.27
C LYS A 246 2.10 -3.39 -1.71
N GLY A 247 2.16 -3.87 -0.47
CA GLY A 247 0.99 -4.24 0.29
C GLY A 247 0.31 -3.04 0.95
N LEU A 248 -1.01 -3.14 1.10
CA LEU A 248 -1.82 -2.31 1.98
C LEU A 248 -2.30 -3.17 3.14
N VAL A 249 -1.93 -2.82 4.36
CA VAL A 249 -2.37 -3.52 5.58
C VAL A 249 -3.32 -2.62 6.37
N ILE A 250 -4.51 -3.12 6.64
CA ILE A 250 -5.54 -2.43 7.43
C ILE A 250 -5.88 -3.27 8.66
N ALA A 251 -5.74 -2.71 9.85
CA ALA A 251 -6.00 -3.39 11.12
C ALA A 251 -6.65 -2.43 12.14
N ASN A 252 -7.73 -1.76 11.75
CA ASN A 252 -8.29 -0.66 12.53
C ASN A 252 -9.09 -1.14 13.75
N GLY A 253 -8.46 -1.13 14.93
CA GLY A 253 -9.12 -1.42 16.20
C GLY A 253 -10.10 -0.34 16.70
N SER A 254 -10.27 0.79 16.00
CA SER A 254 -11.17 1.87 16.41
C SER A 254 -12.66 1.54 16.22
N GLN A 255 -13.52 2.29 16.92
CA GLN A 255 -14.97 2.22 16.77
C GLN A 255 -15.46 2.83 15.45
N LEU A 256 -14.75 3.85 14.95
CA LEU A 256 -15.03 4.48 13.66
C LEU A 256 -14.39 3.68 12.52
N ALA A 257 -15.08 3.63 11.39
CA ALA A 257 -14.56 2.96 10.21
C ALA A 257 -13.39 3.75 9.61
N SER A 258 -12.40 3.04 9.08
CA SER A 258 -11.44 3.61 8.13
C SER A 258 -12.13 3.79 6.78
N THR A 259 -12.04 4.98 6.21
CA THR A 259 -12.63 5.30 4.90
C THR A 259 -11.54 5.47 3.85
N PHE A 260 -11.78 4.87 2.69
CA PHE A 260 -10.92 4.94 1.52
C PHE A 260 -11.77 5.33 0.31
N GLY A 261 -11.38 6.39 -0.41
CA GLY A 261 -12.02 6.75 -1.67
C GLY A 261 -11.67 5.74 -2.76
N THR A 262 -10.47 5.84 -3.33
CA THR A 262 -10.01 4.90 -4.38
C THR A 262 -8.74 4.17 -3.96
N ILE A 263 -8.71 2.86 -4.15
CA ILE A 263 -7.50 2.04 -4.01
C ILE A 263 -7.16 1.45 -5.38
N LYS A 264 -5.92 1.65 -5.85
CA LYS A 264 -5.35 0.98 -7.02
C LYS A 264 -4.17 0.13 -6.63
N LEU A 265 -4.18 -1.13 -7.03
CA LEU A 265 -3.11 -2.09 -6.78
C LEU A 265 -2.56 -2.56 -8.13
N ASP A 266 -1.29 -2.29 -8.39
CA ASP A 266 -0.63 -2.68 -9.63
C ASP A 266 0.74 -3.29 -9.35
N GLY A 267 1.24 -4.12 -10.28
CA GLY A 267 2.56 -4.72 -10.22
C GLY A 267 2.74 -5.85 -9.20
N GLY A 268 3.18 -7.00 -9.72
CA GLY A 268 3.72 -8.26 -9.17
C GLY A 268 3.13 -8.84 -7.90
N ASP A 269 3.05 -8.05 -6.85
CA ASP A 269 2.71 -8.48 -5.50
C ASP A 269 1.95 -7.39 -4.71
N SER A 270 1.42 -6.36 -5.39
CA SER A 270 0.50 -5.42 -4.74
C SER A 270 -0.76 -6.13 -4.29
N HIS A 271 -1.11 -5.93 -3.02
CA HIS A 271 -2.22 -6.62 -2.38
C HIS A 271 -2.82 -5.76 -1.27
N MET A 272 -4.04 -6.09 -0.86
CA MET A 272 -4.70 -5.51 0.29
C MET A 272 -5.04 -6.60 1.30
N ARG A 273 -4.63 -6.39 2.55
CA ARG A 273 -4.86 -7.28 3.67
C ARG A 273 -5.60 -6.55 4.78
N ILE A 274 -6.77 -7.05 5.13
CA ILE A 274 -7.61 -6.50 6.20
C ILE A 274 -7.62 -7.50 7.35
N GLU A 275 -6.99 -7.12 8.46
CA GLU A 275 -6.84 -7.98 9.63
C GLU A 275 -8.03 -7.89 10.58
N ALA A 276 -8.53 -6.68 10.79
CA ALA A 276 -9.62 -6.39 11.71
C ALA A 276 -10.20 -4.99 11.44
N GLY A 277 -11.28 -4.66 12.15
CA GLY A 277 -11.83 -3.31 12.16
C GLY A 277 -13.01 -3.12 11.22
N ARG A 278 -13.46 -1.87 11.12
CA ARG A 278 -14.48 -1.45 10.14
C ARG A 278 -13.79 -0.69 9.02
N THR A 279 -14.05 -1.10 7.78
CA THR A 279 -13.39 -0.54 6.60
C THR A 279 -14.44 -0.27 5.52
N VAL A 280 -14.42 0.93 4.94
CA VAL A 280 -15.28 1.32 3.83
C VAL A 280 -14.41 1.81 2.69
N ILE A 281 -14.54 1.19 1.53
CA ILE A 281 -13.77 1.47 0.31
C ILE A 281 -14.77 1.83 -0.77
N ALA A 282 -14.68 3.05 -1.33
CA ALA A 282 -15.63 3.46 -2.38
C ALA A 282 -15.32 2.73 -3.70
N ALA A 283 -14.05 2.65 -4.11
CA ALA A 283 -13.62 1.95 -5.31
C ALA A 283 -12.29 1.19 -5.12
N LEU A 284 -12.23 -0.04 -5.61
CA LEU A 284 -11.02 -0.87 -5.62
C LEU A 284 -10.71 -1.36 -7.04
N ASN A 285 -9.52 -1.05 -7.55
CA ASN A 285 -9.04 -1.51 -8.84
C ASN A 285 -7.72 -2.26 -8.66
N ALA A 286 -7.57 -3.41 -9.29
CA ALA A 286 -6.34 -4.17 -9.23
C ALA A 286 -6.03 -4.91 -10.53
N LEU A 287 -4.76 -4.88 -10.91
CA LEU A 287 -4.16 -5.79 -11.87
C LEU A 287 -3.04 -6.56 -11.16
N SER A 288 -3.18 -7.87 -11.05
CA SER A 288 -2.21 -8.72 -10.33
C SER A 288 -1.61 -9.78 -11.22
N ASP A 289 -0.29 -9.80 -11.29
CA ASP A 289 0.56 -10.87 -11.82
C ASP A 289 1.18 -11.72 -10.69
N SER A 290 0.68 -11.60 -9.45
CA SER A 290 1.16 -12.40 -8.31
C SER A 290 0.71 -13.85 -8.41
N VAL A 291 1.65 -14.79 -8.38
CA VAL A 291 1.32 -16.23 -8.32
C VAL A 291 0.85 -16.65 -6.93
N ARG A 292 1.25 -15.93 -5.87
CA ARG A 292 1.23 -16.41 -4.48
C ARG A 292 0.30 -15.63 -3.55
N THR A 293 0.14 -14.34 -3.77
CA THR A 293 -0.54 -13.45 -2.83
C THR A 293 -1.92 -13.05 -3.35
N PRO A 294 -3.01 -13.30 -2.61
CA PRO A 294 -4.34 -12.78 -2.96
C PRO A 294 -4.33 -11.26 -3.11
N VAL A 295 -5.07 -10.76 -4.09
CA VAL A 295 -5.24 -9.31 -4.30
C VAL A 295 -5.96 -8.71 -3.10
N VAL A 296 -7.00 -9.38 -2.62
CA VAL A 296 -7.74 -9.00 -1.42
C VAL A 296 -7.74 -10.17 -0.46
N LYS A 297 -7.25 -9.95 0.76
CA LYS A 297 -7.31 -10.91 1.86
C LYS A 297 -7.98 -10.29 3.06
N VAL A 298 -9.05 -10.90 3.55
CA VAL A 298 -9.79 -10.44 4.75
C VAL A 298 -9.72 -11.52 5.82
N ASN A 299 -9.01 -11.23 6.91
CA ASN A 299 -8.88 -12.14 8.06
C ASN A 299 -9.95 -11.89 9.13
N GLY A 300 -10.52 -10.68 9.20
CA GLY A 300 -11.54 -10.32 10.17
C GLY A 300 -12.09 -8.91 9.96
N GLY A 301 -12.94 -8.48 10.89
CA GLY A 301 -13.59 -7.16 10.83
C GLY A 301 -14.83 -7.14 9.93
N SER A 302 -15.21 -5.94 9.48
CA SER A 302 -16.33 -5.70 8.57
C SER A 302 -15.88 -4.73 7.48
N THR A 303 -15.84 -5.21 6.24
CA THR A 303 -15.34 -4.45 5.08
C THR A 303 -16.43 -4.30 4.04
N VAL A 304 -16.63 -3.07 3.56
CA VAL A 304 -17.52 -2.77 2.44
C VAL A 304 -16.72 -2.20 1.28
N VAL A 305 -16.88 -2.78 0.10
CA VAL A 305 -16.31 -2.30 -1.17
C VAL A 305 -17.47 -1.90 -2.10
N GLY A 306 -17.56 -0.62 -2.41
CA GLY A 306 -18.67 -0.02 -3.17
C GLY A 306 -18.65 -0.28 -4.68
N ALA A 307 -17.45 -0.45 -5.24
CA ALA A 307 -17.22 -0.85 -6.63
C ALA A 307 -15.87 -1.55 -6.75
N LEU A 308 -15.77 -2.60 -7.58
CA LEU A 308 -14.51 -3.31 -7.78
C LEU A 308 -14.20 -3.65 -9.25
N GLN A 309 -12.92 -3.61 -9.59
CA GLN A 309 -12.37 -4.15 -10.83
C GLN A 309 -11.10 -4.91 -10.48
N LEU A 310 -11.19 -6.23 -10.32
CA LEU A 310 -10.06 -7.08 -9.93
C LEU A 310 -9.71 -8.00 -11.08
N LYS A 311 -8.46 -7.97 -11.53
CA LYS A 311 -8.04 -8.76 -12.68
C LYS A 311 -6.67 -9.40 -12.43
N ASP A 312 -6.54 -10.67 -12.77
CA ASP A 312 -5.24 -11.29 -12.99
C ASP A 312 -4.65 -10.85 -14.34
N ALA A 313 -3.34 -10.67 -14.41
CA ALA A 313 -2.65 -10.46 -15.67
C ALA A 313 -2.93 -11.62 -16.63
N ASP A 314 -3.15 -11.33 -17.91
CA ASP A 314 -3.70 -12.30 -18.88
C ASP A 314 -2.85 -13.58 -19.05
N LEU A 315 -1.56 -13.53 -18.72
CA LEU A 315 -0.62 -14.67 -18.81
C LEU A 315 -0.42 -15.43 -17.49
N LEU A 316 -1.12 -15.07 -16.41
CA LEU A 316 -0.96 -15.69 -15.10
C LEU A 316 -1.77 -17.00 -14.99
N THR A 317 -1.45 -18.01 -15.79
CA THR A 317 -2.22 -19.27 -15.82
C THR A 317 -1.90 -20.22 -14.65
N ASN A 318 -0.80 -19.99 -13.95
CA ASN A 318 -0.27 -20.85 -12.88
C ASN A 318 -0.48 -20.29 -11.47
N ALA A 319 -1.34 -19.28 -11.28
CA ALA A 319 -1.64 -18.75 -9.95
C ALA A 319 -2.03 -19.89 -8.99
N THR A 320 -1.47 -19.89 -7.79
CA THR A 320 -1.74 -20.85 -6.71
C THR A 320 -2.61 -20.26 -5.61
N ARG A 321 -3.26 -19.14 -5.90
CA ARG A 321 -3.98 -18.28 -4.97
C ARG A 321 -5.26 -17.75 -5.59
N PRO A 322 -6.32 -17.47 -4.82
CA PRO A 322 -7.50 -16.76 -5.32
C PRO A 322 -7.23 -15.26 -5.45
N ILE A 323 -8.06 -14.55 -6.22
CA ILE A 323 -8.02 -13.08 -6.27
C ILE A 323 -8.53 -12.51 -4.94
N VAL A 324 -9.64 -13.06 -4.43
CA VAL A 324 -10.23 -12.68 -3.14
C VAL A 324 -10.22 -13.90 -2.20
N GLU A 325 -9.63 -13.71 -1.02
CA GLU A 325 -9.63 -14.69 0.07
C GLU A 325 -10.26 -14.10 1.33
N GLN A 326 -11.33 -14.72 1.83
CA GLN A 326 -11.93 -14.36 3.11
C GLN A 326 -11.79 -15.48 4.13
N ASN A 327 -11.09 -15.20 5.23
CA ASN A 327 -10.87 -16.12 6.35
C ASN A 327 -11.82 -15.89 7.53
N GLY A 328 -12.37 -14.68 7.67
CA GLY A 328 -13.27 -14.32 8.76
C GLY A 328 -13.95 -12.97 8.55
N GLY A 329 -14.75 -12.56 9.52
CA GLY A 329 -15.46 -11.27 9.50
C GLY A 329 -16.57 -11.19 8.44
N ASP A 330 -16.95 -9.97 8.10
CA ASP A 330 -17.91 -9.65 7.05
C ASP A 330 -17.22 -8.95 5.88
N LEU A 331 -17.46 -9.42 4.66
CA LEU A 331 -17.01 -8.76 3.43
C LEU A 331 -18.20 -8.52 2.51
N PHE A 332 -18.41 -7.26 2.12
CA PHE A 332 -19.43 -6.85 1.18
C PHE A 332 -18.76 -6.34 -0.09
N LEU A 333 -19.01 -7.03 -1.21
CA LEU A 333 -18.59 -6.64 -2.55
C LEU A 333 -19.83 -6.34 -3.38
N ASN A 334 -19.96 -5.09 -3.84
CA ASN A 334 -21.11 -4.66 -4.64
C ASN A 334 -20.65 -4.05 -5.96
N GLY A 335 -21.10 -4.63 -7.07
CA GLY A 335 -20.87 -4.09 -8.41
C GLY A 335 -19.44 -4.29 -8.95
N GLY A 336 -19.34 -4.43 -10.27
CA GLY A 336 -18.06 -4.46 -10.97
C GLY A 336 -17.65 -5.85 -11.45
N ALA A 337 -16.34 -6.12 -11.55
CA ALA A 337 -15.85 -7.36 -12.16
C ALA A 337 -14.67 -8.00 -11.42
N ILE A 338 -14.63 -9.33 -11.48
CA ILE A 338 -13.50 -10.16 -11.04
C ILE A 338 -13.10 -11.04 -12.22
N SER A 339 -11.81 -11.06 -12.56
CA SER A 339 -11.30 -11.78 -13.72
C SER A 339 -10.06 -12.59 -13.39
N GLY A 340 -10.21 -13.91 -13.28
CA GLY A 340 -9.10 -14.83 -13.05
C GLY A 340 -8.64 -15.57 -14.31
N SER A 341 -7.34 -15.82 -14.38
CA SER A 341 -6.68 -16.54 -15.49
C SER A 341 -6.32 -18.00 -15.16
N SER A 342 -6.35 -18.40 -13.88
CA SER A 342 -6.05 -19.78 -13.46
C SER A 342 -7.20 -20.75 -13.69
N SER A 343 -6.91 -21.95 -14.19
CA SER A 343 -7.89 -23.03 -14.38
C SER A 343 -8.11 -23.90 -13.15
N GLN A 344 -7.19 -23.85 -12.17
CA GLN A 344 -7.27 -24.71 -10.98
C GLN A 344 -7.73 -23.97 -9.74
N GLN A 345 -7.50 -22.66 -9.69
CA GLN A 345 -7.85 -21.83 -8.55
C GLN A 345 -9.21 -21.14 -8.75
N PRO A 346 -10.05 -21.13 -7.69
CA PRO A 346 -11.17 -20.22 -7.62
C PRO A 346 -10.69 -18.77 -7.66
N GLU A 347 -11.51 -17.88 -8.21
CA GLU A 347 -11.27 -16.43 -8.13
C GLU A 347 -11.59 -15.91 -6.73
N VAL A 348 -12.59 -16.50 -6.09
CA VAL A 348 -13.03 -16.11 -4.74
C VAL A 348 -13.08 -17.35 -3.85
N VAL A 349 -12.46 -17.27 -2.68
CA VAL A 349 -12.50 -18.32 -1.66
C VAL A 349 -13.01 -17.76 -0.34
N LEU A 350 -14.05 -18.42 0.20
CA LEU A 350 -14.57 -18.17 1.55
C LEU A 350 -14.19 -19.34 2.46
N ASN A 351 -13.26 -19.10 3.37
CA ASN A 351 -12.83 -20.03 4.42
C ASN A 351 -13.64 -19.86 5.71
N GLY A 352 -14.17 -18.67 5.99
CA GLY A 352 -14.98 -18.39 7.18
C GLY A 352 -15.59 -16.97 7.19
N GLY A 353 -16.54 -16.72 8.10
CA GLY A 353 -17.25 -15.42 8.19
C GLY A 353 -18.49 -15.34 7.28
N ASN A 354 -18.86 -14.12 6.87
CA ASN A 354 -19.97 -13.86 5.94
C ASN A 354 -19.46 -13.11 4.70
N LEU A 355 -19.67 -13.69 3.52
CA LEU A 355 -19.34 -13.06 2.24
C LEU A 355 -20.62 -12.64 1.54
N PHE A 356 -20.77 -11.35 1.28
CA PHE A 356 -21.87 -10.78 0.52
C PHE A 356 -21.33 -10.26 -0.81
N MET A 357 -21.78 -10.86 -1.90
CA MET A 357 -21.44 -10.46 -3.26
C MET A 357 -22.73 -10.18 -4.03
N SER A 358 -22.81 -9.01 -4.64
CA SER A 358 -23.95 -8.65 -5.48
C SER A 358 -23.53 -7.89 -6.72
N ASN A 359 -24.20 -8.16 -7.85
CA ASN A 359 -23.97 -7.47 -9.12
C ASN A 359 -22.52 -7.59 -9.64
N ILE A 360 -21.87 -8.73 -9.40
CA ILE A 360 -20.50 -8.99 -9.85
C ILE A 360 -20.52 -9.70 -11.20
N ARG A 361 -19.67 -9.25 -12.13
CA ARG A 361 -19.36 -9.97 -13.36
C ARG A 361 -18.07 -10.76 -13.18
N PHE A 362 -18.15 -12.07 -13.36
CA PHE A 362 -16.99 -12.95 -13.38
C PHE A 362 -16.57 -13.21 -14.83
N ASP A 363 -15.43 -12.65 -15.22
CA ASP A 363 -14.84 -12.82 -16.56
C ASP A 363 -13.62 -13.75 -16.48
N THR A 364 -13.81 -15.03 -16.78
CA THR A 364 -12.70 -16.00 -16.79
C THR A 364 -11.87 -15.81 -18.07
N SER A 365 -10.75 -15.08 -18.00
CA SER A 365 -9.83 -14.89 -19.14
C SER A 365 -8.97 -16.12 -19.44
N GLY A 366 -8.99 -17.13 -18.56
CA GLY A 366 -8.22 -18.37 -18.66
C GLY A 366 -8.96 -19.60 -19.21
N PRO A 367 -8.38 -20.80 -19.08
CA PRO A 367 -9.00 -22.05 -19.52
C PRO A 367 -10.36 -22.26 -18.86
N SER A 368 -11.30 -22.79 -19.62
CA SER A 368 -12.70 -22.88 -19.24
C SER A 368 -13.02 -23.91 -18.14
N TRP A 369 -12.10 -24.80 -17.79
CA TRP A 369 -12.30 -25.79 -16.73
C TRP A 369 -12.09 -25.20 -15.32
N LYS A 370 -13.09 -25.31 -14.43
CA LYS A 370 -13.05 -24.81 -13.02
C LYS A 370 -13.56 -25.88 -12.04
N PRO A 371 -12.74 -26.86 -11.62
CA PRO A 371 -13.21 -28.01 -10.84
C PRO A 371 -13.59 -27.65 -9.40
N ASN A 372 -13.07 -26.53 -8.89
CA ASN A 372 -13.29 -26.07 -7.53
C ASN A 372 -14.24 -24.86 -7.44
N GLY A 373 -14.92 -24.51 -8.54
CA GLY A 373 -15.72 -23.30 -8.62
C GLY A 373 -14.92 -22.08 -9.07
N VAL A 374 -15.61 -21.11 -9.66
CA VAL A 374 -15.15 -19.72 -9.76
C VAL A 374 -15.22 -19.08 -8.36
N VAL A 375 -16.33 -19.31 -7.66
CA VAL A 375 -16.52 -19.01 -6.25
C VAL A 375 -16.53 -20.32 -5.46
N ARG A 376 -15.66 -20.42 -4.45
CA ARG A 376 -15.58 -21.59 -3.58
C ARG A 376 -15.87 -21.21 -2.13
N GLN A 377 -16.81 -21.91 -1.52
CA GLN A 377 -17.07 -21.83 -0.09
C GLN A 377 -16.56 -23.11 0.58
N ILE A 378 -15.75 -22.94 1.63
CA ILE A 378 -15.15 -24.00 2.44
C ILE A 378 -15.66 -23.93 3.88
N GLY A 379 -15.93 -22.74 4.40
CA GLY A 379 -16.60 -22.49 5.68
C GLY A 379 -17.34 -21.15 5.64
N GLY A 380 -18.15 -20.85 6.65
CA GLY A 380 -18.89 -19.58 6.69
C GLY A 380 -20.06 -19.49 5.70
N ARG A 381 -20.69 -18.32 5.65
CA ARG A 381 -21.94 -18.06 4.91
C ARG A 381 -21.70 -17.24 3.66
N LEU A 382 -21.98 -17.85 2.51
CA LEU A 382 -22.01 -17.18 1.21
C LEU A 382 -23.40 -16.60 0.89
N HIS A 383 -23.41 -15.32 0.54
CA HIS A 383 -24.54 -14.60 -0.05
C HIS A 383 -24.13 -14.07 -1.43
N LEU A 384 -24.57 -14.70 -2.50
CA LEU A 384 -24.25 -14.35 -3.89
C LEU A 384 -25.52 -14.05 -4.69
N HIS A 385 -25.63 -12.81 -5.17
CA HIS A 385 -26.85 -12.31 -5.78
C HIS A 385 -26.62 -11.58 -7.10
N ASN A 386 -27.56 -11.72 -8.04
CA ASN A 386 -27.61 -10.91 -9.27
C ASN A 386 -26.27 -10.82 -10.01
N SER A 387 -25.45 -11.87 -9.93
CA SER A 387 -24.12 -11.90 -10.50
C SER A 387 -24.12 -12.73 -11.79
N SER A 388 -23.21 -12.39 -12.69
CA SER A 388 -23.10 -13.05 -13.99
C SER A 388 -21.73 -13.67 -14.15
N PHE A 389 -21.70 -14.87 -14.71
CA PHE A 389 -20.48 -15.58 -15.06
C PHE A 389 -20.37 -15.64 -16.57
N GLN A 390 -19.17 -15.40 -17.10
CA GLN A 390 -18.90 -15.52 -18.52
C GLN A 390 -19.30 -16.90 -19.05
N ASP A 391 -19.92 -16.93 -20.23
CA ASP A 391 -20.27 -18.16 -20.93
C ASP A 391 -19.05 -19.06 -21.12
N SER A 392 -19.17 -20.30 -20.68
CA SER A 392 -18.10 -21.29 -20.74
C SER A 392 -18.52 -22.50 -21.57
N ALA A 393 -17.71 -22.82 -22.59
CA ALA A 393 -17.78 -24.11 -23.28
C ALA A 393 -17.07 -25.24 -22.51
N GLY A 394 -16.37 -24.93 -21.41
CA GLY A 394 -15.71 -25.90 -20.54
C GLY A 394 -16.48 -26.21 -19.26
N GLY A 395 -16.18 -27.35 -18.65
CA GLY A 395 -16.89 -27.85 -17.47
C GLY A 395 -16.42 -27.25 -16.13
N GLY A 396 -17.03 -27.75 -15.06
CA GLY A 396 -16.77 -27.32 -13.69
C GLY A 396 -17.91 -26.48 -13.10
N TYR A 397 -17.60 -25.77 -12.03
CA TYR A 397 -18.61 -25.09 -11.22
C TYR A 397 -18.50 -23.57 -11.32
N ALA A 398 -19.64 -22.88 -11.30
CA ALA A 398 -19.67 -21.45 -11.01
C ALA A 398 -19.47 -21.25 -9.50
N VAL A 399 -20.25 -21.99 -8.71
CA VAL A 399 -20.21 -21.96 -7.25
C VAL A 399 -20.03 -23.38 -6.72
N TYR A 400 -19.04 -23.55 -5.84
CA TYR A 400 -18.77 -24.80 -5.14
C TYR A 400 -18.96 -24.62 -3.64
N LEU A 401 -20.05 -25.14 -3.09
CA LEU A 401 -20.32 -25.15 -1.65
C LEU A 401 -19.75 -26.43 -1.04
N SER A 402 -19.01 -26.31 0.06
CA SER A 402 -18.41 -27.47 0.75
C SER A 402 -19.11 -27.80 2.07
N THR A 403 -19.97 -26.91 2.59
CA THR A 403 -20.70 -27.12 3.84
C THR A 403 -22.20 -26.92 3.66
N ASN A 404 -22.98 -27.29 4.68
CA ASN A 404 -24.43 -27.08 4.71
C ASN A 404 -24.84 -25.90 5.60
N GLU A 405 -24.05 -24.83 5.55
CA GLU A 405 -24.37 -23.59 6.24
C GLU A 405 -25.51 -22.82 5.53
N HIS A 406 -26.00 -21.76 6.17
CA HIS A 406 -27.07 -20.93 5.63
C HIS A 406 -26.55 -20.09 4.45
N HIS A 407 -26.66 -20.63 3.24
CA HIS A 407 -26.23 -19.95 2.01
C HIS A 407 -27.41 -19.29 1.30
N ASN A 408 -27.13 -18.19 0.60
CA ASN A 408 -28.10 -17.58 -0.29
C ASN A 408 -27.44 -17.31 -1.64
N VAL A 409 -27.73 -18.14 -2.62
CA VAL A 409 -27.16 -18.04 -3.97
C VAL A 409 -28.33 -17.92 -4.94
N SER A 410 -28.75 -16.70 -5.27
CA SER A 410 -30.01 -16.48 -6.01
C SER A 410 -29.90 -15.38 -7.07
N GLY A 411 -30.71 -15.51 -8.13
CA GLY A 411 -30.78 -14.51 -9.21
C GLY A 411 -29.54 -14.42 -10.10
N ASN A 412 -28.68 -15.44 -10.13
CA ASN A 412 -27.42 -15.41 -10.88
C ASN A 412 -27.56 -16.00 -12.28
N PHE A 413 -26.68 -15.60 -13.20
CA PHE A 413 -26.48 -16.24 -14.50
C PHE A 413 -25.15 -17.01 -14.50
N PHE A 414 -25.19 -18.35 -14.51
CA PHE A 414 -23.99 -19.18 -14.35
C PHE A 414 -23.22 -19.50 -15.64
N GLY A 415 -23.63 -18.96 -16.79
CA GLY A 415 -22.85 -19.06 -18.03
C GLY A 415 -22.56 -20.50 -18.49
N GLY A 416 -23.48 -21.43 -18.23
CA GLY A 416 -23.34 -22.86 -18.55
C GLY A 416 -22.61 -23.70 -17.51
N ARG A 417 -22.12 -23.10 -16.40
CA ARG A 417 -21.44 -23.83 -15.32
C ARG A 417 -22.41 -24.36 -14.27
N THR A 418 -21.96 -25.36 -13.51
CA THR A 418 -22.77 -26.04 -12.49
C THR A 418 -22.76 -25.32 -11.15
N LEU A 419 -23.86 -25.41 -10.39
CA LEU A 419 -23.89 -25.12 -8.95
C LEU A 419 -23.76 -26.44 -8.17
N ARG A 420 -22.72 -26.55 -7.34
CA ARG A 420 -22.63 -27.65 -6.37
C ARG A 420 -23.20 -27.21 -5.02
N ARG A 421 -24.20 -27.93 -4.51
CA ARG A 421 -24.86 -27.61 -3.23
C ARG A 421 -25.19 -28.87 -2.41
N PRO A 422 -25.37 -28.74 -1.08
CA PRO A 422 -25.81 -29.85 -0.24
C PRO A 422 -27.19 -30.39 -0.65
N GLY A 423 -27.38 -31.71 -0.54
CA GLY A 423 -28.65 -32.37 -0.87
C GLY A 423 -29.84 -31.97 0.02
N ALA A 424 -29.58 -31.57 1.27
CA ALA A 424 -30.58 -31.04 2.21
C ALA A 424 -30.34 -29.54 2.48
N PRO A 425 -30.71 -28.66 1.53
CA PRO A 425 -30.29 -27.27 1.54
C PRO A 425 -30.86 -26.49 2.74
N ILE A 426 -29.98 -25.85 3.51
CA ILE A 426 -30.37 -24.77 4.41
C ILE A 426 -30.02 -23.46 3.72
N GLY A 427 -30.93 -22.91 2.92
CA GLY A 427 -30.61 -21.72 2.11
C GLY A 427 -31.61 -21.40 1.00
N ASN A 428 -31.36 -20.31 0.27
CA ASN A 428 -32.13 -19.93 -0.92
C ASN A 428 -31.27 -20.07 -2.18
N TYR A 429 -31.79 -20.80 -3.16
CA TYR A 429 -31.10 -21.12 -4.42
C TYR A 429 -31.94 -20.78 -5.68
N GLN A 430 -33.00 -19.99 -5.52
CA GLN A 430 -33.98 -19.75 -6.57
C GLN A 430 -33.54 -18.68 -7.58
N GLY A 431 -34.12 -18.73 -8.78
CA GLY A 431 -33.95 -17.69 -9.82
C GLY A 431 -32.60 -17.69 -10.52
N ASN A 432 -31.75 -18.70 -10.30
CA ASN A 432 -30.52 -18.86 -11.06
C ASN A 432 -30.81 -19.42 -12.47
N THR A 433 -30.04 -19.00 -13.47
CA THR A 433 -30.20 -19.40 -14.88
C THR A 433 -28.87 -19.86 -15.49
N GLY A 434 -28.94 -20.54 -16.63
CA GLY A 434 -27.75 -21.00 -17.36
C GLY A 434 -26.94 -22.06 -16.61
N LEU A 435 -27.60 -23.04 -15.99
CA LEU A 435 -26.97 -23.97 -15.05
C LEU A 435 -27.43 -25.42 -15.16
N ALA A 436 -26.58 -26.32 -14.69
CA ALA A 436 -26.92 -27.64 -14.17
C ALA A 436 -26.71 -27.65 -12.63
N GLU A 437 -27.40 -28.51 -11.89
CA GLU A 437 -27.21 -28.68 -10.44
C GLU A 437 -26.54 -30.00 -10.11
N ASP A 438 -25.60 -29.96 -9.15
CA ASP A 438 -24.93 -31.13 -8.58
C ASP A 438 -25.17 -31.15 -7.06
N LEU A 439 -25.71 -32.27 -6.55
CA LEU A 439 -26.06 -32.46 -5.14
C LEU A 439 -25.07 -33.42 -4.50
N PHE A 440 -24.65 -33.13 -3.26
CA PHE A 440 -23.77 -34.00 -2.47
C PHE A 440 -24.26 -34.22 -1.04
#